data_AF-A0AAD8FQM6-F1
#
_entry.id   AF-A0AAD8FQM6-F1
#
_cell.length_a   1.000
_cell.length_b   1.000
_cell.length_c   1.000
_cell.angle_alpha   90.00
_cell.angle_beta   90.00
_cell.angle_gamma   90.00
#
_symmetry.space_group_name_H-M   'P 1'
#
loop_
_entity.id
_entity.type
_entity.pdbx_description
1 polymer ?
#
loop_
_entity_poly.entity_id
_entity_poly.type
_entity_poly.pdbx_seq_one_letter_code
_entity_poly.pdbx_strand_id
1 'polypeptide(L)'
;MDISDLAVDFSVVWNGNFIIDNPETIKVHLYKCAAQRESCGLCLKAERKFECGWCSGEGRCTLRQHCTPLANQWLDLSSKNVKCTNPRITEVTPVAGPPEGGTRVTIHGVNLGLDFSEIIHNVQVAGVQCIPLQDGYIIAEQIVCEMEPVQLHMSPGPLSFALGSANRTEDQIHAALYVRGECC
;
A
#
# COMPACT_ATOMS: atom_id res chain seq x y z
N MET A 1 17.95 -3.83 7.00
CA MET A 1 17.60 -3.71 8.43
C MET A 1 16.32 -2.91 8.47
N ASP A 2 15.21 -3.54 8.84
CA ASP A 2 13.93 -2.85 9.00
C ASP A 2 14.05 -2.01 10.28
N ILE A 3 14.09 -0.68 10.14
CA ILE A 3 14.31 0.23 11.29
C ILE A 3 12.99 0.41 12.06
N SER A 4 11.89 -0.12 11.54
CA SER A 4 10.55 0.10 12.04
C SER A 4 10.15 -0.85 13.17
N ASP A 5 10.76 -2.04 13.23
CA ASP A 5 10.67 -3.03 14.32
C ASP A 5 12.06 -3.66 14.57
N LEU A 6 12.56 -3.53 15.80
CA LEU A 6 13.83 -4.08 16.24
C LEU A 6 13.61 -5.03 17.43
N ALA A 7 13.83 -6.31 17.20
CA ALA A 7 13.87 -7.32 18.26
C ALA A 7 15.20 -7.23 19.03
N VAL A 8 15.13 -6.92 20.31
CA VAL A 8 16.27 -6.71 21.21
C VAL A 8 16.28 -7.77 22.30
N ASP A 9 17.48 -8.28 22.59
CA ASP A 9 17.68 -9.21 23.70
C ASP A 9 17.61 -8.47 25.04
N PHE A 10 16.99 -9.09 26.03
CA PHE A 10 16.89 -8.54 27.38
C PHE A 10 17.32 -9.58 28.42
N SER A 11 17.65 -9.09 29.61
CA SER A 11 18.00 -9.93 30.74
C SER A 11 17.25 -9.46 31.98
N VAL A 12 16.57 -10.38 32.65
CA VAL A 12 15.92 -10.10 33.94
C VAL A 12 16.94 -10.36 35.03
N VAL A 13 17.30 -9.32 35.77
CA VAL A 13 18.34 -9.39 36.81
C VAL A 13 17.71 -9.23 38.19
N TRP A 14 18.02 -10.15 39.11
CA TRP A 14 17.65 -10.03 40.52
C TRP A 14 18.91 -9.96 41.40
N ASN A 15 18.80 -9.30 42.55
CA ASN A 15 19.90 -9.09 43.51
C ASN A 15 21.22 -8.57 42.88
N GLY A 16 21.08 -7.71 41.86
CA GLY A 16 22.17 -6.96 41.22
C GLY A 16 22.94 -7.70 40.12
N ASN A 17 23.04 -9.03 40.17
CA ASN A 17 23.87 -9.80 39.23
C ASN A 17 23.35 -11.19 38.85
N PHE A 18 22.24 -11.66 39.42
CA PHE A 18 21.68 -12.95 39.04
C PHE A 18 20.74 -12.78 37.84
N ILE A 19 21.19 -13.25 36.69
CA ILE A 19 20.41 -13.25 35.45
C ILE A 19 19.52 -14.49 35.43
N ILE A 20 18.23 -14.30 35.17
CA ILE A 20 17.28 -15.39 34.98
C ILE A 20 17.42 -15.94 33.55
N ASP A 21 17.45 -17.27 33.44
CA ASP A 21 17.54 -17.96 32.15
C ASP A 21 16.33 -17.67 31.25
N ASN A 22 16.60 -17.47 29.96
CA ASN A 22 15.60 -17.22 28.92
C ASN A 22 15.70 -18.30 27.82
N PRO A 23 15.33 -19.56 28.11
CA PRO A 23 15.49 -20.68 27.17
C PRO A 23 14.65 -20.52 25.90
N GLU A 24 13.51 -19.85 26.00
CA GLU A 24 12.61 -19.56 24.87
C GLU A 24 13.12 -18.41 23.99
N THR A 25 14.28 -17.81 24.31
CA THR A 25 14.89 -16.69 23.58
C THR A 25 13.91 -15.52 23.37
N ILE A 26 13.09 -15.22 24.38
CA ILE A 26 12.11 -14.14 24.34
C ILE A 26 12.85 -12.83 24.07
N LYS A 27 12.31 -12.01 23.15
CA LYS A 27 12.86 -10.70 22.79
C LYS A 27 11.85 -9.60 23.06
N VAL A 28 12.36 -8.38 23.25
CA VAL A 28 11.54 -7.17 23.31
C VAL A 28 11.55 -6.51 21.94
N HIS A 29 10.37 -6.18 21.40
CA HIS A 29 10.25 -5.47 20.14
C HIS A 29 10.20 -3.95 20.39
N LEU A 30 11.25 -3.24 19.98
CA LEU A 30 11.28 -1.78 19.96
C LEU A 30 10.84 -1.30 18.58
N TYR A 31 9.75 -0.53 18.53
CA TYR A 31 9.19 -0.03 17.28
C TYR A 31 9.01 1.49 17.31
N LYS A 32 8.99 2.09 16.12
CA LYS A 32 8.63 3.50 15.93
C LYS A 32 7.62 3.60 14.81
N CYS A 33 6.40 4.08 15.10
CA CYS A 33 5.33 4.17 14.10
C CYS A 33 5.76 4.95 12.85
N ALA A 34 6.48 6.07 13.02
CA ALA A 34 6.91 6.91 11.91
C ALA A 34 8.12 6.37 11.12
N ALA A 35 8.85 5.38 11.63
CA ALA A 35 10.03 4.88 10.94
C ALA A 35 9.63 4.10 9.68
N GLN A 36 10.10 4.57 8.52
CA GLN A 36 9.81 3.97 7.20
C GLN A 36 8.32 3.96 6.81
N ARG A 37 7.49 4.79 7.44
CA ARG A 37 6.04 4.89 7.18
C ARG A 37 5.63 6.34 6.96
N GLU A 38 6.06 6.87 5.82
CA GLU A 38 5.86 8.28 5.44
C GLU A 38 4.46 8.57 4.89
N SER A 39 3.68 7.54 4.56
CA SER A 39 2.34 7.67 3.99
C SER A 39 1.28 6.98 4.85
N CYS A 40 0.03 7.42 4.68
CA CYS A 40 -1.14 6.81 5.32
C CYS A 40 -1.20 5.30 5.06
N GLY A 41 -1.00 4.88 3.81
CA GLY A 41 -1.05 3.48 3.42
C GLY A 41 0.05 2.64 4.08
N LEU A 42 1.28 3.14 4.10
CA LEU A 42 2.41 2.47 4.77
C LEU A 42 2.21 2.40 6.28
N CYS A 43 1.63 3.45 6.86
CA CYS A 43 1.29 3.48 8.28
C CYS A 43 0.26 2.40 8.64
N LEU A 44 -0.82 2.32 7.87
CA LEU A 44 -1.90 1.38 8.12
C LEU A 44 -1.56 -0.06 7.72
N LYS A 45 -0.54 -0.27 6.87
CA LYS A 45 0.04 -1.59 6.60
C LYS A 45 0.75 -2.19 7.84
N ALA A 46 1.14 -1.36 8.81
CA ALA A 46 1.84 -1.84 10.01
C ALA A 46 1.03 -2.93 10.76
N GLU A 47 1.74 -3.83 11.44
CA GLU A 47 1.09 -4.85 12.25
C GLU A 47 0.22 -4.22 13.34
N ARG A 48 -0.99 -4.76 13.52
CA ARG A 48 -1.98 -4.24 14.48
C ARG A 48 -1.46 -4.21 15.93
N LYS A 49 -0.52 -5.11 16.28
CA LYS A 49 0.09 -5.19 17.62
C LYS A 49 0.85 -3.92 18.03
N PHE A 50 1.26 -3.10 17.06
CA PHE A 50 1.96 -1.84 17.31
C PHE A 50 1.02 -0.66 17.53
N GLU A 51 -0.28 -0.82 17.29
CA GLU A 51 -1.30 0.21 17.51
C GLU A 51 -0.98 1.56 16.82
N CYS A 52 -0.23 1.51 15.72
CA CYS A 52 0.09 2.67 14.90
C CYS A 52 -1.10 3.07 14.04
N GLY A 53 -1.29 4.38 13.87
CA GLY A 53 -2.32 4.94 13.00
C GLY A 53 -1.90 6.25 12.37
N TRP A 54 -2.63 6.67 11.34
CA TRP A 54 -2.32 7.86 10.56
C TRP A 54 -3.01 9.08 11.15
N CYS A 55 -2.25 10.07 11.61
CA CYS A 55 -2.77 11.34 12.10
C CYS A 55 -2.92 12.31 10.91
N SER A 56 -4.11 12.36 10.31
CA SER A 56 -4.30 13.07 9.03
C SER A 56 -4.05 14.58 9.14
N GLY A 57 -4.40 15.20 10.26
CA GLY A 57 -4.15 16.63 10.50
C GLY A 57 -2.67 17.00 10.60
N GLU A 58 -1.81 16.05 10.98
CA GLU A 58 -0.37 16.25 11.12
C GLU A 58 0.44 15.58 9.99
N GLY A 59 -0.21 14.79 9.14
CA GLY A 59 0.42 14.10 8.01
C GLY A 59 1.49 13.09 8.43
N ARG A 60 1.34 12.43 9.59
CA ARG A 60 2.34 11.49 10.12
C ARG A 60 1.75 10.25 10.79
N CYS A 61 2.53 9.18 10.82
CA CYS A 61 2.18 7.93 11.49
C CYS A 61 2.56 7.97 12.98
N THR A 62 1.58 7.86 13.88
CA THR A 62 1.78 7.95 15.33
C THR A 62 0.83 7.02 16.09
N LEU A 63 1.09 6.83 17.39
CA LEU A 63 0.08 6.32 18.30
C LEU A 63 -1.03 7.35 18.49
N ARG A 64 -2.23 6.89 18.87
CA ARG A 64 -3.40 7.74 19.11
C ARG A 64 -3.13 8.85 20.14
N GLN A 65 -2.45 8.51 21.24
CA GLN A 65 -2.09 9.44 22.31
C GLN A 65 -1.09 10.53 21.91
N HIS A 66 -0.39 10.34 20.79
CA HIS A 66 0.59 11.30 20.25
C HIS A 66 0.03 12.13 19.09
N CYS A 67 -1.21 11.89 18.68
CA CYS A 67 -1.95 12.71 17.73
C CYS A 67 -2.79 13.72 18.53
N THR A 68 -2.67 15.00 18.22
CA THR A 68 -3.33 16.06 19.00
C THR A 68 -4.86 15.91 19.02
N PRO A 69 -5.57 16.16 20.16
CA PRO A 69 -7.02 15.95 20.27
C PRO A 69 -7.85 16.83 19.32
N LEU A 70 -7.35 18.01 18.98
CA LEU A 70 -7.96 18.92 18.01
C LEU A 70 -7.98 18.33 16.59
N ALA A 71 -7.18 17.29 16.34
CA ALA A 71 -7.11 16.67 15.03
C ALA A 71 -8.35 15.83 14.72
N ASN A 72 -9.00 15.13 15.68
CA ASN A 72 -10.12 14.19 15.44
C ASN A 72 -9.97 13.29 14.17
N GLN A 73 -8.73 13.07 13.74
CA GLN A 73 -8.37 12.56 12.41
C GLN A 73 -7.29 11.47 12.51
N TRP A 74 -7.20 10.82 13.67
CA TRP A 74 -6.39 9.62 13.82
C TRP A 74 -7.13 8.44 13.20
N LEU A 75 -6.55 7.87 12.15
CA LEU A 75 -7.10 6.78 11.37
C LEU A 75 -6.37 5.48 11.72
N ASP A 76 -7.12 4.43 11.93
CA ASP A 76 -6.64 3.06 12.08
C ASP A 76 -7.47 2.10 11.22
N LEU A 77 -6.95 0.89 10.97
CA LEU A 77 -7.70 -0.11 10.19
C LEU A 77 -9.01 -0.57 10.85
N SER A 78 -9.21 -0.29 12.16
CA SER A 78 -10.46 -0.57 12.87
C SER A 78 -11.57 0.44 12.55
N SER A 79 -11.20 1.65 12.15
CA SER A 79 -12.15 2.71 11.85
C SER A 79 -12.94 2.37 10.59
N LYS A 80 -14.26 2.60 10.61
CA LYS A 80 -15.12 2.33 9.44
C LYS A 80 -14.74 3.27 8.30
N ASN A 81 -14.60 2.73 7.08
CA ASN A 81 -14.35 3.48 5.85
C ASN A 81 -13.07 4.33 5.85
N VAL A 82 -11.98 3.84 6.45
CA VAL A 82 -10.68 4.51 6.32
C VAL A 82 -10.24 4.46 4.88
N LYS A 83 -9.96 5.63 4.31
CA LYS A 83 -9.39 5.78 2.96
C LYS A 83 -8.19 6.71 3.05
N CYS A 84 -7.05 6.24 2.55
CA CYS A 84 -5.90 7.11 2.37
C CYS A 84 -6.13 8.00 1.15
N THR A 85 -5.83 9.28 1.31
CA THR A 85 -5.89 10.24 0.20
C THR A 85 -4.57 10.24 -0.59
N ASN A 86 -4.61 10.82 -1.79
CA ASN A 86 -3.43 11.03 -2.64
C ASN A 86 -2.72 9.71 -3.03
N PRO A 87 -3.40 8.80 -3.75
CA PRO A 87 -2.76 7.63 -4.31
C PRO A 87 -1.80 7.99 -5.44
N ARG A 88 -0.60 7.42 -5.43
CA ARG A 88 0.43 7.74 -6.42
C ARG A 88 1.10 6.48 -6.93
N ILE A 89 1.04 6.24 -8.23
CA ILE A 89 1.83 5.18 -8.86
C ILE A 89 3.31 5.61 -8.88
N THR A 90 4.22 4.67 -8.72
CA THR A 90 5.67 4.91 -8.84
C THR A 90 6.26 4.17 -10.02
N GLU A 91 5.75 2.98 -10.34
CA GLU A 91 6.27 2.14 -11.40
C GLU A 91 5.19 1.18 -11.90
N VAL A 92 5.24 0.84 -13.20
CA VAL A 92 4.39 -0.18 -13.81
C VAL A 92 5.19 -1.07 -14.73
N THR A 93 5.04 -2.39 -14.59
CA THR A 93 5.79 -3.40 -15.35
C THR A 93 4.91 -4.62 -15.69
N PRO A 94 4.92 -5.12 -16.94
CA PRO A 94 5.61 -4.57 -18.10
C PRO A 94 4.92 -3.30 -18.63
N VAL A 95 5.65 -2.50 -19.41
CA VAL A 95 5.14 -1.28 -20.07
C VAL A 95 4.49 -1.55 -21.43
N ALA A 96 4.32 -2.80 -21.82
CA ALA A 96 3.72 -3.20 -23.09
C ALA A 96 3.15 -4.61 -22.99
N GLY A 97 2.12 -4.87 -23.79
CA GLY A 97 1.48 -6.19 -23.89
C GLY A 97 0.75 -6.39 -25.22
N PRO A 98 0.42 -7.65 -25.55
CA PRO A 98 -0.44 -8.00 -26.68
C PRO A 98 -1.83 -7.34 -26.61
N PRO A 99 -2.43 -6.95 -27.75
CA PRO A 99 -3.81 -6.45 -27.81
C PRO A 99 -4.85 -7.50 -27.39
N GLU A 100 -4.52 -8.79 -27.46
CA GLU A 100 -5.37 -9.89 -27.03
C GLU A 100 -5.59 -9.95 -25.51
N GLY A 101 -4.85 -9.16 -24.72
CA GLY A 101 -4.94 -9.16 -23.26
C GLY A 101 -4.12 -10.30 -22.62
N GLY A 102 -4.47 -10.67 -21.39
CA GLY A 102 -3.79 -11.72 -20.60
C GLY A 102 -2.42 -11.30 -20.05
N THR A 103 -2.01 -10.05 -20.28
CA THR A 103 -0.75 -9.52 -19.74
C THR A 103 -0.91 -9.28 -18.24
N ARG A 104 -0.06 -9.92 -17.43
CA ARG A 104 0.03 -9.64 -15.99
C ARG A 104 0.86 -8.38 -15.77
N VAL A 105 0.19 -7.32 -15.31
CA VAL A 105 0.78 -6.03 -15.00
C VAL A 105 0.97 -5.92 -13.49
N THR A 106 2.15 -5.49 -13.09
CA THR A 106 2.51 -5.15 -11.71
C THR A 106 2.60 -3.64 -11.61
N ILE A 107 1.80 -3.07 -10.72
CA ILE A 107 1.72 -1.63 -10.44
C ILE A 107 2.24 -1.41 -9.03
N HIS A 108 3.31 -0.64 -8.90
CA HIS A 108 3.84 -0.18 -7.62
C HIS A 108 3.43 1.26 -7.35
N GLY A 109 3.26 1.61 -6.09
CA GLY A 109 2.91 2.96 -5.71
C GLY A 109 2.74 3.16 -4.21
N VAL A 110 2.00 4.21 -3.88
CA VAL A 110 1.75 4.66 -2.51
C VAL A 110 0.27 4.94 -2.34
N ASN A 111 -0.32 4.50 -1.23
CA ASN A 111 -1.75 4.63 -0.94
C ASN A 111 -2.66 3.93 -1.98
N LEU A 112 -2.20 2.82 -2.59
CA LEU A 112 -2.92 2.07 -3.64
C LEU A 112 -4.16 1.26 -3.16
N GLY A 113 -4.89 1.76 -2.15
CA GLY A 113 -6.03 1.07 -1.53
C GLY A 113 -5.62 0.28 -0.27
N LEU A 114 -6.55 0.18 0.67
CA LEU A 114 -6.31 -0.46 1.97
C LEU A 114 -6.92 -1.87 2.08
N ASP A 115 -7.91 -2.15 1.25
CA ASP A 115 -8.59 -3.44 1.18
C ASP A 115 -8.75 -3.87 -0.29
N PHE A 116 -8.66 -5.17 -0.54
CA PHE A 116 -8.74 -5.72 -1.89
C PHE A 116 -10.10 -5.41 -2.55
N SER A 117 -11.19 -5.42 -1.78
CA SER A 117 -12.53 -5.13 -2.30
C SER A 117 -12.67 -3.73 -2.88
N GLU A 118 -11.83 -2.78 -2.46
CA GLU A 118 -11.82 -1.41 -3.00
C GLU A 118 -11.25 -1.34 -4.42
N ILE A 119 -10.46 -2.34 -4.85
CA ILE A 119 -9.71 -2.29 -6.12
C ILE A 119 -10.28 -3.21 -7.20
N ILE A 120 -11.02 -4.27 -6.85
CA ILE A 120 -11.47 -5.32 -7.79
C ILE A 120 -12.07 -4.77 -9.08
N HIS A 121 -12.83 -3.68 -9.01
CA HIS A 121 -13.56 -3.11 -10.15
C HIS A 121 -13.05 -1.75 -10.62
N ASN A 122 -11.97 -1.22 -10.04
CA ASN A 122 -11.58 0.18 -10.24
C ASN A 122 -10.17 0.36 -10.83
N VAL A 123 -9.51 -0.73 -11.24
CA VAL A 123 -8.19 -0.68 -11.86
C VAL A 123 -8.34 -0.70 -13.39
N GLN A 124 -7.89 0.36 -14.05
CA GLN A 124 -7.79 0.44 -15.49
C GLN A 124 -6.36 0.79 -15.89
N VAL A 125 -5.99 0.41 -17.11
CA VAL A 125 -4.65 0.57 -17.65
C VAL A 125 -4.82 1.04 -19.08
N ALA A 126 -4.48 2.29 -19.39
CA ALA A 126 -4.73 2.90 -20.70
C ALA A 126 -6.22 2.83 -21.12
N GLY A 127 -7.15 2.93 -20.15
CA GLY A 127 -8.59 2.79 -20.36
C GLY A 127 -9.09 1.35 -20.52
N VAL A 128 -8.20 0.35 -20.52
CA VAL A 128 -8.54 -1.08 -20.58
C VAL A 128 -8.73 -1.59 -19.15
N GLN A 129 -9.77 -2.39 -18.91
CA GLN A 129 -9.99 -2.99 -17.61
C GLN A 129 -8.86 -3.97 -17.26
N CYS A 130 -8.37 -3.89 -16.03
CA CYS A 130 -7.38 -4.82 -15.49
C CYS A 130 -7.98 -5.50 -14.26
N ILE A 131 -7.98 -6.84 -14.21
CA ILE A 131 -8.58 -7.63 -13.14
C ILE A 131 -7.52 -7.88 -12.07
N PRO A 132 -7.64 -7.31 -10.86
CA PRO A 132 -6.64 -7.50 -9.80
C PRO A 132 -6.57 -8.96 -9.33
N LEU A 133 -5.36 -9.42 -9.03
CA LEU A 133 -5.08 -10.75 -8.52
C LEU A 133 -4.76 -10.65 -7.03
N GLN A 134 -5.50 -11.39 -6.20
CA GLN A 134 -5.37 -11.33 -4.74
C GLN A 134 -3.96 -11.70 -4.27
N ASP A 135 -3.33 -12.72 -4.86
CA ASP A 135 -1.99 -13.19 -4.47
C ASP A 135 -0.88 -12.18 -4.75
N GLY A 136 -1.11 -11.22 -5.64
CA GLY A 136 -0.15 -10.17 -5.98
C GLY A 136 -0.47 -8.80 -5.39
N TYR A 137 -1.53 -8.69 -4.59
CA TYR A 137 -1.91 -7.45 -3.94
C TYR A 137 -1.13 -7.27 -2.63
N ILE A 138 -0.45 -6.13 -2.50
CA ILE A 138 0.20 -5.69 -1.26
C ILE A 138 -0.44 -4.37 -0.87
N ILE A 139 -1.05 -4.35 0.32
CA ILE A 139 -1.80 -3.22 0.86
C ILE A 139 -1.02 -1.91 0.67
N ALA A 140 -1.68 -0.95 0.01
CA ALA A 140 -1.20 0.39 -0.30
C ALA A 140 0.10 0.52 -1.13
N GLU A 141 0.73 -0.57 -1.56
CA GLU A 141 2.04 -0.56 -2.21
C GLU A 141 2.05 -1.21 -3.60
N GLN A 142 1.32 -2.30 -3.79
CA GLN A 142 1.40 -3.09 -5.02
C GLN A 142 0.03 -3.65 -5.43
N ILE A 143 -0.24 -3.59 -6.72
CA ILE A 143 -1.36 -4.29 -7.35
C ILE A 143 -0.79 -5.10 -8.51
N VAL A 144 -1.03 -6.40 -8.52
CA VAL A 144 -0.85 -7.22 -9.72
C VAL A 144 -2.23 -7.44 -10.33
N CYS A 145 -2.38 -7.20 -11.62
CA CYS A 145 -3.65 -7.38 -12.33
C CYS A 145 -3.42 -8.00 -13.71
N GLU A 146 -4.44 -8.65 -14.26
CA GLU A 146 -4.45 -9.20 -15.62
C GLU A 146 -5.26 -8.31 -16.54
N MET A 147 -4.67 -7.85 -17.65
CA MET A 147 -5.34 -6.99 -18.61
C MET A 147 -6.38 -7.76 -19.43
N GLU A 148 -7.56 -7.17 -19.62
CA GLU A 148 -8.54 -7.67 -20.58
C GLU A 148 -8.13 -7.36 -22.03
N PRO A 149 -8.71 -8.07 -23.03
CA PRO A 149 -8.49 -7.78 -24.44
C PRO A 149 -8.89 -6.36 -24.83
N VAL A 150 -8.10 -5.73 -25.69
CA VAL A 150 -8.35 -4.39 -26.21
C VAL A 150 -9.33 -4.48 -27.39
N GLN A 151 -10.39 -3.66 -27.39
CA GLN A 151 -11.24 -3.56 -28.57
C GLN A 151 -10.52 -2.81 -29.70
N LEU A 152 -10.62 -3.33 -30.93
CA LEU A 152 -10.14 -2.67 -32.15
C LEU A 152 -10.64 -1.21 -32.12
N HIS A 153 -9.71 -0.24 -32.15
CA HIS A 153 -9.88 1.24 -32.05
C HIS A 153 -9.29 1.94 -30.80
N MET A 154 -8.67 1.21 -29.87
CA MET A 154 -7.97 1.84 -28.74
C MET A 154 -6.54 2.28 -29.10
N SER A 155 -6.22 3.55 -28.85
CA SER A 155 -4.86 4.10 -28.97
C SER A 155 -4.12 3.99 -27.62
N PRO A 156 -2.78 3.99 -27.60
CA PRO A 156 -2.01 4.06 -26.36
C PRO A 156 -2.47 5.24 -25.51
N GLY A 157 -2.76 5.00 -24.23
CA GLY A 157 -3.33 5.99 -23.32
C GLY A 157 -2.63 6.00 -21.95
N PRO A 158 -2.87 7.05 -21.13
CA PRO A 158 -2.32 7.13 -19.78
C PRO A 158 -2.94 6.08 -18.85
N LEU A 159 -2.23 5.72 -17.79
CA LEU A 159 -2.81 4.86 -16.75
C LEU A 159 -3.76 5.68 -15.88
N SER A 160 -4.95 5.14 -15.65
CA SER A 160 -5.94 5.71 -14.76
C SER A 160 -6.48 4.62 -13.84
N PHE A 161 -6.47 4.87 -12.55
CA PHE A 161 -7.06 3.99 -11.56
C PHE A 161 -7.86 4.85 -10.59
N ALA A 162 -9.06 4.38 -10.23
CA ALA A 162 -9.89 5.05 -9.26
C ALA A 162 -9.78 4.29 -7.92
N LEU A 163 -9.49 5.00 -6.83
CA LEU A 163 -9.57 4.42 -5.48
C LEU A 163 -10.70 5.10 -4.72
N GLY A 164 -11.78 4.35 -4.49
CA GLY A 164 -12.99 4.86 -3.86
C GLY A 164 -13.94 5.59 -4.82
N SER A 165 -14.94 6.27 -4.25
CA SER A 165 -16.05 6.89 -4.99
C SER A 165 -15.54 7.98 -5.95
N ALA A 166 -15.61 7.67 -7.24
CA ALA A 166 -15.49 8.41 -8.51
C ALA A 166 -15.46 9.97 -8.57
N ASN A 167 -15.01 10.68 -7.55
CA ASN A 167 -15.13 12.14 -7.47
C ASN A 167 -13.86 12.86 -7.01
N ARG A 168 -12.68 12.22 -7.10
CA ARG A 168 -11.40 12.88 -6.81
C ARG A 168 -10.41 12.59 -7.92
N THR A 169 -9.98 13.68 -8.54
CA THR A 169 -8.91 13.88 -9.54
C THR A 169 -8.11 12.63 -9.92
N GLU A 170 -8.16 12.29 -11.20
CA GLU A 170 -7.23 11.36 -11.86
C GLU A 170 -5.78 11.78 -11.58
N ASP A 171 -5.08 11.05 -10.72
CA ASP A 171 -3.62 11.09 -10.71
C ASP A 171 -3.15 10.28 -11.91
N GLN A 172 -3.15 10.93 -13.09
CA GLN A 172 -2.63 10.38 -14.33
C GLN A 172 -1.10 10.32 -14.23
N ILE A 173 -0.54 9.12 -14.19
CA ILE A 173 0.87 8.94 -14.53
C ILE A 173 0.93 8.49 -15.98
N HIS A 174 1.77 9.19 -16.76
CA HIS A 174 2.12 8.83 -18.13
C HIS A 174 3.01 7.57 -18.15
N ALA A 175 2.55 6.46 -17.56
CA ALA A 175 3.10 5.17 -17.90
C ALA A 175 2.39 4.74 -19.18
N ALA A 176 3.02 5.00 -20.32
CA ALA A 176 2.50 4.57 -21.59
C ALA A 176 2.61 3.04 -21.66
N LEU A 177 1.49 2.34 -21.45
CA LEU A 177 1.41 0.93 -21.78
C LEU A 177 1.16 0.81 -23.28
N TYR A 178 2.21 0.46 -24.02
CA TYR A 178 2.15 0.33 -25.47
C TYR A 178 1.48 -1.00 -25.83
N VAL A 179 0.26 -0.92 -26.36
CA VAL A 179 -0.35 -2.05 -27.07
C VAL A 179 0.38 -2.18 -28.40
N ARG A 180 1.29 -3.15 -28.54
CA ARG A 180 1.90 -3.43 -29.83
C ARG A 180 0.88 -4.19 -30.67
N GLY A 181 0.15 -3.48 -31.53
CA GLY A 181 -0.46 -4.12 -32.69
C GLY A 181 0.65 -4.63 -33.60
N GLU A 182 0.57 -5.88 -34.05
CA GLU A 182 1.41 -6.37 -35.14
C GLU A 182 1.23 -5.42 -36.33
N CYS A 183 2.29 -4.70 -36.72
CA CYS A 183 2.32 -4.08 -38.02
C CYS A 183 2.37 -5.21 -39.06
N CYS A 184 1.36 -5.23 -39.94
CA CYS A 184 1.31 -6.07 -41.14
C CYS A 184 2.62 -6.05 -41.94
#